data_AF-A0A6N7YNF6-F1
#
_entry.id   AF-A0A6N7YNF6-F1
#
_cell.length_a   1.000
_cell.length_b   1.000
_cell.length_c   1.000
_cell.angle_alpha   90.00
_cell.angle_beta   90.00
_cell.angle_gamma   90.00
#
_symmetry.space_group_name_H-M   'P 1'
#
loop_
_entity.id
_entity.type
_entity.pdbx_description
1 polymer ?
#
loop_
_entity_poly.entity_id
_entity_poly.type
_entity_poly.pdbx_seq_one_letter_code
_entity_poly.pdbx_strand_id
1 'polypeptide(L)'
;MTSTRPSRRPSPATLMSCAALFVALGGTSYAAVALPARSVGAKQLKTAAVTSAKVKDGTLLARDFRRGQLPAGRPGATGSQGPVGPQGGPGAPGAQGPAGPRGRPVPRAPPARLTATRARRPTDASRPAGRSATA
;
A
#
# COMPACT_ATOMS: atom_id res chain seq x y z
N MET A 1 -4.77 15.75 93.65
CA MET A 1 -6.15 15.32 93.30
C MET A 1 -6.07 14.30 92.18
N THR A 2 -6.05 13.03 92.55
CA THR A 2 -5.85 11.86 91.68
C THR A 2 -7.14 11.52 90.95
N SER A 3 -7.15 11.67 89.62
CA SER A 3 -8.31 11.36 88.78
C SER A 3 -8.35 9.86 88.47
N THR A 4 -9.22 9.13 89.17
CA THR A 4 -9.57 7.74 88.87
C THR A 4 -10.53 7.71 87.67
N ARG A 5 -10.04 7.29 86.49
CA ARG A 5 -10.90 7.06 85.32
C ARG A 5 -11.66 5.74 85.49
N PRO A 6 -13.01 5.71 85.38
CA PRO A 6 -13.76 4.47 85.43
C PRO A 6 -13.55 3.68 84.13
N SER A 7 -13.06 2.45 84.27
CA SER A 7 -13.03 1.45 83.21
C SER A 7 -14.46 1.08 82.82
N ARG A 8 -14.93 1.58 81.68
CA ARG A 8 -16.23 1.21 81.10
C ARG A 8 -16.07 -0.13 80.40
N ARG A 9 -16.75 -1.16 80.89
CA ARG A 9 -16.90 -2.42 80.15
C ARG A 9 -17.65 -2.09 78.85
N PRO A 10 -17.10 -2.42 77.66
CA PRO A 10 -17.79 -2.14 76.41
C PRO A 10 -19.17 -2.80 76.45
N SER A 11 -20.22 -2.02 76.20
CA SER A 11 -21.58 -2.55 76.19
C SER A 11 -21.81 -3.35 74.90
N PRO A 12 -22.73 -4.32 74.91
CA PRO A 12 -23.10 -5.06 73.70
C PRO A 12 -23.49 -4.14 72.53
N ALA A 13 -24.06 -2.96 72.82
CA ALA A 13 -24.39 -1.95 71.82
C ALA A 13 -23.16 -1.34 71.14
N THR A 14 -22.08 -1.10 71.89
CA THR A 14 -20.82 -0.59 71.31
C THR A 14 -20.19 -1.63 70.38
N LEU A 15 -20.23 -2.91 70.76
CA LEU A 15 -19.74 -3.99 69.90
C LEU A 15 -20.54 -4.09 68.60
N MET A 16 -21.87 -4.00 68.67
CA MET A 16 -22.71 -4.00 67.47
C MET A 16 -22.48 -2.77 66.59
N SER A 17 -22.26 -1.59 67.19
CA SER A 17 -21.92 -0.37 66.44
C SER A 17 -20.58 -0.50 65.71
N CYS A 18 -19.55 -1.05 66.37
CA CYS A 18 -18.26 -1.30 65.73
C CYS A 18 -18.36 -2.36 64.61
N ALA A 19 -19.12 -3.44 64.83
CA ALA A 19 -19.33 -4.46 63.81
C ALA A 19 -20.12 -3.92 62.60
N ALA A 20 -21.19 -3.16 62.84
CA ALA A 20 -21.97 -2.51 61.80
C ALA A 20 -21.13 -1.50 61.00
N LEU A 21 -20.32 -0.68 61.68
CA LEU A 21 -19.42 0.27 61.03
C LEU A 21 -18.39 -0.46 60.16
N PHE A 22 -17.82 -1.56 60.65
CA PHE A 22 -16.89 -2.38 59.88
C PHE A 22 -17.54 -2.95 58.60
N VAL A 23 -18.77 -3.49 58.70
CA VAL A 23 -19.52 -4.02 57.55
C VAL A 23 -19.92 -2.90 56.57
N ALA A 24 -20.35 -1.74 57.07
CA ALA A 24 -20.74 -0.59 56.26
C ALA A 24 -19.56 -0.04 55.42
N LEU A 25 -18.34 -0.06 55.97
CA LEU A 25 -17.12 0.34 55.24
C LEU A 25 -16.54 -0.79 54.37
N GLY A 26 -16.84 -2.06 54.69
CA GLY A 26 -16.22 -3.23 54.07
C GLY A 26 -16.87 -3.75 52.78
N GLY A 27 -18.12 -3.37 52.49
CA GLY A 27 -18.95 -3.99 51.44
C GLY A 27 -18.33 -4.00 50.03
N THR A 28 -17.71 -2.91 49.60
CA THR A 28 -17.03 -2.83 48.27
C THR A 28 -15.56 -3.26 48.34
N SER A 29 -14.92 -3.09 49.50
CA SER A 29 -13.51 -3.38 49.72
C SER A 29 -13.21 -4.88 49.64
N TYR A 30 -14.09 -5.75 50.16
CA TYR A 30 -13.82 -7.20 50.13
C TYR A 30 -13.72 -7.75 48.70
N ALA A 31 -14.58 -7.30 47.78
CA ALA A 31 -14.52 -7.73 46.38
C ALA A 31 -13.25 -7.23 45.66
N ALA A 32 -12.74 -6.05 46.03
CA ALA A 32 -11.53 -5.48 45.43
C ALA A 32 -10.24 -6.13 45.93
N VAL A 33 -10.21 -6.57 47.20
CA VAL A 33 -9.01 -7.16 47.83
C VAL A 33 -9.00 -8.69 47.72
N ALA A 34 -10.16 -9.35 47.69
CA ALA A 34 -10.26 -10.81 47.63
C ALA A 34 -9.99 -11.38 46.23
N LEU A 35 -9.98 -10.55 45.17
CA LEU A 35 -9.61 -10.98 43.83
C LEU A 35 -8.20 -10.46 43.48
N PRO A 36 -7.18 -11.33 43.46
CA PRO A 36 -5.88 -10.97 42.91
C PRO A 36 -6.03 -10.52 41.46
N ALA A 37 -5.16 -9.61 41.01
CA ALA A 37 -5.16 -9.16 39.62
C ALA A 37 -5.14 -10.36 38.67
N ARG A 38 -5.97 -10.33 37.62
CA ARG A 38 -6.11 -11.39 36.61
C ARG A 38 -6.73 -12.70 37.11
N SER A 39 -7.35 -12.72 38.30
CA SER A 39 -7.95 -13.94 38.86
C SER A 39 -9.45 -14.10 38.58
N VAL A 40 -10.04 -13.20 37.77
CA VAL A 40 -11.45 -13.30 37.39
C VAL A 40 -11.62 -14.25 36.21
N GLY A 41 -11.92 -15.52 36.50
CA GLY A 41 -12.14 -16.56 35.51
C GLY A 41 -13.59 -16.66 35.03
N ALA A 42 -13.83 -17.41 33.95
CA ALA A 42 -15.16 -17.59 33.37
C ALA A 42 -16.23 -18.09 34.36
N LYS A 43 -15.84 -18.88 35.37
CA LYS A 43 -16.78 -19.37 36.42
C LYS A 43 -17.35 -18.26 37.30
N GLN A 44 -16.66 -17.11 37.40
CA GLN A 44 -17.12 -15.95 38.16
C GLN A 44 -17.96 -14.99 37.31
N LEU A 45 -18.00 -15.19 36.00
CA LEU A 45 -18.75 -14.36 35.06
C LEU A 45 -20.03 -15.08 34.66
N LYS A 46 -21.17 -14.43 34.90
CA LYS A 46 -22.47 -14.87 34.36
C LYS A 46 -22.53 -14.57 32.86
N THR A 47 -23.40 -15.27 32.14
CA THR A 47 -23.71 -14.95 30.73
C THR A 47 -24.12 -13.49 30.60
N ALA A 48 -23.57 -12.80 29.59
CA ALA A 48 -23.77 -11.35 29.37
C ALA A 48 -23.32 -10.43 30.53
N ALA A 49 -22.44 -10.90 31.42
CA ALA A 49 -21.87 -10.06 32.47
C ALA A 49 -21.00 -8.92 31.93
N VAL A 50 -20.33 -9.12 30.79
CA VAL A 50 -19.49 -8.11 30.13
C VAL A 50 -20.21 -7.65 28.87
N THR A 51 -20.78 -6.45 28.92
CA THR A 51 -21.49 -5.80 27.80
C THR A 51 -20.65 -4.65 27.24
N SER A 52 -21.00 -4.15 26.06
CA SER A 52 -20.32 -3.02 25.42
C SER A 52 -20.18 -1.80 26.32
N ALA A 53 -21.22 -1.48 27.12
CA ALA A 53 -21.18 -0.37 28.07
C ALA A 53 -20.10 -0.52 29.17
N LYS A 54 -19.60 -1.73 29.41
CA LYS A 54 -18.55 -2.01 30.41
C LYS A 54 -17.15 -2.04 29.79
N VAL A 55 -17.06 -1.94 28.47
CA VAL A 55 -15.79 -1.94 27.72
C VAL A 55 -15.56 -0.55 27.18
N LYS A 56 -14.40 0.02 27.48
CA LYS A 56 -14.01 1.32 26.93
C LYS A 56 -13.57 1.15 25.48
N ASP A 57 -14.03 2.05 24.62
CA ASP A 57 -13.66 2.04 23.20
C ASP A 57 -12.15 2.14 22.99
N GLY A 58 -11.64 1.37 22.02
CA GLY A 58 -10.22 1.32 21.67
C GLY A 58 -9.32 0.53 22.64
N THR A 59 -9.88 -0.09 23.68
CA THR A 59 -9.07 -0.87 24.64
C THR A 59 -8.86 -2.34 24.26
N LEU A 60 -9.68 -2.88 23.35
CA LEU A 60 -9.57 -4.26 22.89
C LEU A 60 -8.49 -4.38 21.81
N LEU A 61 -7.50 -5.21 22.07
CA LEU A 61 -6.40 -5.50 21.15
C LEU A 61 -6.69 -6.77 20.35
N ALA A 62 -6.03 -6.93 19.21
CA ALA A 62 -6.18 -8.13 18.38
C ALA A 62 -5.85 -9.45 19.12
N ARG A 63 -5.00 -9.37 20.15
CA ARG A 63 -4.63 -10.50 21.02
C ARG A 63 -5.74 -10.97 21.96
N ASP A 64 -6.73 -10.12 22.22
CA ASP A 64 -7.83 -10.42 23.14
C ASP A 64 -8.93 -11.24 22.45
N PHE A 65 -8.90 -11.29 21.12
CA PHE A 65 -9.81 -12.07 20.30
C PHE A 65 -9.19 -13.42 19.90
N ARG A 66 -10.04 -14.43 19.72
CA ARG A 66 -9.56 -15.70 19.16
C ARG A 66 -9.09 -15.48 17.72
N ARG A 67 -8.09 -16.25 17.30
CA ARG A 67 -7.60 -16.21 15.91
C ARG A 67 -8.75 -16.50 14.94
N GLY A 68 -8.93 -15.65 13.94
CA GLY A 68 -10.00 -15.75 12.94
C GLY A 68 -11.33 -15.12 13.35
N GLN A 69 -11.44 -14.53 14.55
CA GLN A 69 -12.65 -13.80 14.97
C GLN A 69 -12.70 -12.37 14.40
N LEU A 70 -11.53 -11.78 14.13
CA LEU A 70 -11.41 -10.47 13.52
C LEU A 70 -11.46 -10.62 11.99
N PRO A 71 -12.34 -9.88 11.29
CA PRO A 71 -12.31 -9.81 9.83
C PRO A 71 -10.94 -9.36 9.35
N ALA A 72 -10.42 -10.01 8.30
CA ALA A 72 -9.21 -9.52 7.64
C ALA A 72 -9.47 -8.09 7.15
N GLY A 73 -8.46 -7.22 7.30
CA GLY A 73 -8.49 -5.90 6.68
C GLY A 73 -8.74 -6.03 5.18
N ARG A 74 -9.32 -4.99 4.56
CA ARG A 74 -9.50 -4.97 3.11
C ARG A 74 -8.15 -5.24 2.44
N PRO A 75 -8.10 -6.06 1.37
CA PRO A 75 -6.89 -6.20 0.57
C PRO A 75 -6.34 -4.82 0.19
N GLY A 76 -5.02 -4.65 0.27
CA GLY A 76 -4.38 -3.43 -0.20
C GLY A 76 -4.69 -3.18 -1.68
N ALA A 77 -4.64 -1.92 -2.11
CA ALA A 77 -4.76 -1.60 -3.52
C ALA A 77 -3.68 -2.35 -4.33
N THR A 78 -4.03 -2.87 -5.49
CA THR A 78 -3.06 -3.42 -6.45
C THR A 78 -2.00 -2.35 -6.74
N GLY A 79 -0.72 -2.72 -6.66
CA GLY A 79 0.37 -1.80 -6.99
C GLY A 79 0.25 -1.29 -8.42
N SER A 80 0.78 -0.10 -8.70
CA SER A 80 0.84 0.44 -10.05
C SER A 80 1.59 -0.51 -10.99
N GLN A 81 1.16 -0.59 -12.26
CA GLN A 81 1.93 -1.28 -13.29
C GLN A 81 3.37 -0.71 -13.33
N GLY A 82 4.36 -1.60 -13.42
CA GLY A 82 5.76 -1.19 -13.60
C GLY A 82 5.93 -0.39 -14.91
N PRO A 83 7.03 0.38 -15.05
CA PRO A 83 7.31 1.08 -16.30
C PRO A 83 7.42 0.10 -17.47
N VAL A 84 7.06 0.56 -18.66
CA VAL A 84 7.33 -0.16 -19.91
C VAL A 84 8.84 -0.42 -20.01
N GLY A 85 9.23 -1.64 -20.38
CA GLY A 85 10.63 -2.00 -20.58
C GLY A 85 11.28 -1.19 -21.71
N PRO A 86 12.61 -1.05 -21.73
CA PRO A 86 13.30 -0.36 -22.82
C PRO A 86 12.99 -1.03 -24.16
N GLN A 87 12.86 -0.22 -25.21
CA GLN A 87 12.74 -0.73 -26.58
C GLN A 87 13.98 -1.58 -26.93
N GLY A 88 13.76 -2.73 -27.57
CA GLY A 88 14.86 -3.56 -28.06
C GLY A 88 15.74 -2.81 -29.05
N GLY A 89 17.04 -3.11 -29.05
CA GLY A 89 17.98 -2.51 -30.00
C GLY A 89 17.62 -2.80 -31.46
N PRO A 90 18.07 -1.96 -32.42
CA PRO A 90 17.90 -2.24 -33.85
C PRO A 90 18.47 -3.61 -34.23
N GLY A 91 17.81 -4.30 -35.18
CA GLY A 91 18.33 -5.55 -35.74
C GLY A 91 19.69 -5.34 -36.43
N ALA A 92 20.52 -6.38 -36.44
CA ALA A 92 21.79 -6.35 -37.17
C ALA A 92 21.55 -6.11 -38.67
N PRO A 93 22.45 -5.38 -39.36
CA PRO A 93 22.41 -5.28 -40.82
C PRO A 93 22.37 -6.66 -41.48
N GLY A 94 21.55 -6.81 -42.52
CA GLY A 94 21.51 -8.05 -43.30
C GLY A 94 22.87 -8.37 -43.91
N ALA A 95 23.18 -9.67 -44.04
CA ALA A 95 24.39 -10.10 -44.72
C ALA A 95 24.42 -9.57 -46.16
N GLN A 96 25.59 -9.14 -46.63
CA GLN A 96 25.78 -8.76 -48.03
C GLN A 96 25.42 -9.95 -48.92
N GLY A 97 24.60 -9.71 -49.96
CA GLY A 97 24.25 -10.74 -50.93
C GLY A 97 25.50 -11.28 -51.66
N PRO A 98 25.46 -12.52 -52.17
CA PRO A 98 26.57 -13.08 -52.94
C PRO A 98 26.89 -12.19 -54.16
N ALA A 99 28.17 -12.12 -54.53
CA ALA A 99 28.60 -11.39 -55.72
C ALA A 99 27.85 -11.93 -56.96
N GLY A 100 27.32 -11.02 -57.78
CA GLY A 100 26.61 -11.39 -59.00
C GLY A 100 27.51 -12.14 -59.99
N PRO A 101 26.96 -13.03 -60.83
CA PRO A 101 27.72 -13.72 -61.86
C PRO A 101 28.35 -12.72 -62.82
N ARG A 102 29.63 -12.92 -63.15
CA ARG A 102 30.37 -12.07 -64.10
C ARG A 102 29.66 -12.12 -65.46
N GLY A 103 29.24 -10.96 -65.96
CA GLY A 103 28.56 -10.86 -67.26
C GLY A 103 29.39 -11.48 -68.39
N ARG A 104 28.74 -12.26 -69.26
CA ARG A 104 29.37 -12.86 -70.43
C ARG A 104 29.83 -11.73 -71.38
N PRO A 105 31.07 -11.78 -71.92
CA PRO A 105 31.50 -10.83 -72.95
C PRO A 105 30.58 -10.95 -74.16
N VAL A 106 29.88 -9.88 -74.52
CA VAL A 106 29.12 -9.82 -75.78
C VAL A 106 30.06 -9.42 -76.94
N PRO A 107 29.99 -10.08 -78.11
CA PRO A 107 30.80 -9.70 -79.26
C PRO A 107 30.38 -8.33 -79.80
N ARG A 108 31.38 -7.50 -80.08
CA ARG A 108 31.24 -6.15 -80.64
C ARG A 108 30.65 -6.22 -82.06
N ALA A 109 29.50 -5.58 -82.28
CA ALA A 109 28.89 -5.44 -83.60
C ALA A 109 29.59 -4.33 -84.44
N PRO A 110 29.69 -4.47 -85.78
CA PRO A 110 30.39 -3.54 -86.66
C PRO A 110 29.63 -2.21 -86.88
N PRO A 111 30.33 -1.10 -87.23
CA PRO A 111 29.75 0.24 -87.29
C PRO A 111 28.87 0.45 -88.52
N ALA A 112 27.62 0.88 -88.30
CA ALA A 112 26.77 1.43 -89.34
C ALA A 112 27.23 2.85 -89.70
N ARG A 113 27.45 3.07 -91.00
CA ARG A 113 27.85 4.33 -91.63
C ARG A 113 26.60 5.14 -92.02
N LEU A 114 26.79 6.45 -92.16
CA LEU A 114 25.89 7.45 -92.76
C LEU A 114 24.87 8.03 -91.75
N THR A 115 24.60 9.33 -91.68
CA THR A 115 24.90 10.46 -92.57
C THR A 115 24.78 11.75 -91.77
N ALA A 116 25.66 12.71 -92.02
CA ALA A 116 25.61 14.04 -91.44
C ALA A 116 24.37 14.80 -91.93
N THR A 117 23.57 15.35 -91.01
CA THR A 117 22.70 16.50 -91.32
C THR A 117 22.85 17.54 -90.23
N ARG A 118 23.51 18.61 -90.66
CA ARG A 118 23.84 19.85 -89.97
C ARG A 118 22.58 20.71 -89.83
N ALA A 119 22.21 21.10 -88.61
CA ALA A 119 21.39 22.30 -88.39
C ALA A 119 21.51 22.84 -86.94
N ARG A 120 22.33 23.89 -86.82
CA ARG A 120 22.22 25.11 -85.99
C ARG A 120 21.67 25.02 -84.53
N ARG A 121 22.61 25.25 -83.59
CA ARG A 121 22.45 26.08 -82.35
C ARG A 121 22.29 27.58 -82.73
N PRO A 122 22.12 28.55 -81.81
CA PRO A 122 21.69 28.62 -80.39
C PRO A 122 20.48 29.60 -80.25
N THR A 123 19.83 29.89 -79.12
CA THR A 123 20.17 30.87 -78.05
C THR A 123 18.95 30.96 -77.12
N ASP A 124 19.14 30.90 -75.80
CA ASP A 124 18.87 32.02 -74.87
C ASP A 124 17.40 32.20 -74.47
N ALA A 125 17.12 31.98 -73.19
CA ALA A 125 16.29 32.88 -72.40
C ALA A 125 16.35 32.48 -70.92
N SER A 126 17.12 33.28 -70.21
CA SER A 126 17.19 33.36 -68.77
C SER A 126 16.04 34.20 -68.18
N ARG A 127 15.83 34.03 -66.87
CA ARG A 127 15.17 34.90 -65.85
C ARG A 127 13.75 34.60 -65.34
N PRO A 128 13.50 34.96 -64.05
CA PRO A 128 12.55 34.31 -63.17
C PRO A 128 11.36 35.21 -62.80
N ALA A 129 10.26 34.63 -62.31
CA ALA A 129 9.12 35.39 -61.80
C ALA A 129 8.48 34.72 -60.58
N GLY A 130 8.51 35.43 -59.46
CA GLY A 130 7.56 35.31 -58.33
C GLY A 130 7.77 34.10 -57.42
N ARG A 131 7.47 34.16 -56.12
CA ARG A 131 6.80 35.19 -55.33
C ARG A 131 6.96 34.79 -53.87
N SER A 132 7.38 35.73 -53.03
CA SER A 132 7.36 35.62 -51.57
C SER A 132 5.92 35.58 -51.06
N ALA A 133 5.61 34.64 -50.18
CA ALA A 133 4.46 34.65 -49.27
C ALA A 133 4.97 34.03 -47.95
N THR A 134 5.25 34.78 -46.89
CA THR A 134 4.31 35.17 -45.80
C THR A 134 3.24 34.13 -45.48
N ALA A 135 3.57 33.27 -44.51
CA ALA A 135 2.72 32.89 -43.38
C ALA A 135 3.63 32.38 -42.26
#